data_AF-A0A496YPM6-F1
#
_entry.id   AF-A0A496YPM6-F1
#
_cell.length_a   1.000
_cell.length_b   1.000
_cell.length_c   1.000
_cell.angle_alpha   90.00
_cell.angle_beta   90.00
_cell.angle_gamma   90.00
#
_symmetry.space_group_name_H-M   'P 1'
#
loop_
_entity.id
_entity.type
_entity.pdbx_description
1 polymer ?
#
loop_
_entity_poly.entity_id
_entity_poly.type
_entity_poly.pdbx_seq_one_letter_code
_entity_poly.pdbx_strand_id
1 'polypeptide(L)' 'MKRKQEIEKAGGKLGVLIPGLGGAVSTTFMAGVEAVRSGISAPIGS' A
#
# COMPACT_ATOMS: atom_id res chain seq x y z
N MET A 1 -21.89 -1.33 -30.83
CA MET A 1 -20.60 -0.93 -30.21
C MET A 1 -20.83 -0.59 -28.74
N LYS A 2 -20.38 -1.43 -27.79
CA LYS A 2 -20.41 -1.06 -26.36
C LYS A 2 -19.33 0.00 -26.13
N ARG A 3 -19.71 1.20 -25.69
CA ARG A 3 -18.77 2.23 -25.26
C ARG A 3 -17.97 1.67 -24.08
N LYS A 4 -16.65 1.67 -24.18
CA LYS A 4 -15.74 1.34 -23.06
C LYS A 4 -16.02 2.38 -21.98
N GLN A 5 -16.57 1.97 -20.83
CA GLN A 5 -16.72 2.88 -19.70
C GLN A 5 -15.32 3.36 -19.31
N GLU A 6 -15.14 4.68 -19.30
CA GLU A 6 -13.92 5.31 -18.79
C GLU A 6 -14.00 5.18 -17.26
N ILE A 7 -13.13 4.34 -16.69
CA ILE A 7 -13.06 4.15 -15.24
C ILE A 7 -12.22 5.29 -14.69
N GLU A 8 -12.84 6.15 -13.88
CA GLU A 8 -12.13 7.22 -13.20
C GLU A 8 -11.05 6.66 -12.25
N LYS A 9 -9.95 7.39 -12.10
CA LYS A 9 -8.87 6.99 -11.19
C LYS A 9 -9.35 7.05 -9.74
N ALA A 10 -8.89 6.11 -8.92
CA ALA A 10 -9.09 6.19 -7.49
C ALA A 10 -8.39 7.44 -6.92
N GLY A 11 -9.16 8.29 -6.24
CA GLY A 11 -8.65 9.44 -5.49
C GLY A 11 -8.46 9.12 -4.01
N GLY A 12 -7.67 9.93 -3.31
CA GLY A 12 -7.51 9.85 -1.85
C GLY A 12 -6.46 8.85 -1.37
N LYS A 13 -6.61 8.37 -0.12
CA LYS A 13 -5.67 7.43 0.54
C LYS A 13 -6.20 6.00 0.45
N LEU A 14 -5.31 5.04 0.22
CA LEU A 14 -5.62 3.61 0.28
C LEU A 14 -5.61 3.13 1.73
N GLY A 15 -6.72 2.57 2.21
CA GLY A 15 -6.77 1.85 3.48
C GLY A 15 -6.37 0.38 3.28
N VAL A 16 -5.54 -0.15 4.18
CA VAL A 16 -5.13 -1.58 4.18
C VAL A 16 -5.52 -2.20 5.52
N LEU A 17 -6.39 -3.21 5.49
CA LEU A 17 -6.72 -4.01 6.67
C LEU A 17 -5.73 -5.16 6.79
N ILE A 18 -5.06 -5.28 7.93
CA ILE A 18 -4.07 -6.33 8.20
C ILE A 18 -4.63 -7.29 9.27
N PRO A 19 -5.13 -8.48 8.90
CA PRO A 19 -5.46 -9.52 9.85
C PRO A 19 -4.21 -9.99 10.61
N GLY A 20 -4.30 -10.18 11.92
CA GLY A 20 -3.11 -10.51 12.73
C GLY A 20 -2.18 -9.32 12.95
N LEU A 21 -2.76 -8.16 13.27
CA LEU A 21 -2.02 -6.98 13.70
C LEU A 21 -1.14 -7.32 14.91
N GLY A 22 0.15 -7.00 14.83
CA GLY A 22 1.15 -7.30 15.88
C GLY A 22 2.02 -8.53 15.63
N GLY A 23 1.73 -9.32 14.59
CA GLY A 23 2.63 -10.38 14.13
C GLY A 23 3.89 -9.83 13.44
N ALA A 24 4.94 -10.65 13.35
CA ALA A 24 6.23 -10.27 12.77
C ALA A 24 6.13 -9.74 11.33
N VAL A 25 5.25 -10.33 10.51
CA VAL A 25 5.03 -9.88 9.12
C VAL A 25 4.32 -8.53 9.10
N SER A 26 3.26 -8.37 9.90
CA SER A 26 2.46 -7.14 9.97
C SER A 26 3.31 -5.94 10.40
N THR A 27 4.15 -6.11 11.40
CA THR A 27 5.02 -5.03 11.90
C THR A 27 6.14 -4.69 10.92
N THR A 28 6.73 -5.69 10.26
CA THR A 28 7.77 -5.48 9.25
C THR A 28 7.22 -4.77 8.01
N PHE A 29 6.01 -5.15 7.56
CA PHE A 29 5.31 -4.47 6.49
C PHE A 29 5.11 -2.98 6.82
N MET A 30 4.56 -2.67 8.00
CA MET A 30 4.33 -1.29 8.43
C MET A 30 5.64 -0.50 8.53
N ALA A 31 6.69 -1.09 9.14
CA ALA A 31 7.99 -0.45 9.27
C ALA A 31 8.63 -0.16 7.91
N GLY A 32 8.56 -1.10 6.96
CA GLY A 32 9.07 -0.91 5.60
C GLY A 32 8.32 0.19 4.84
N VAL A 33 6.98 0.20 4.93
CA VAL A 33 6.16 1.27 4.32
C VAL A 33 6.53 2.64 4.90
N GLU A 34 6.67 2.75 6.21
CA GLU A 34 7.05 4.01 6.86
C GLU A 34 8.48 4.46 6.53
N ALA A 35 9.42 3.52 6.41
CA ALA A 35 10.78 3.81 6.03
C ALA A 35 10.88 4.35 4.59
N VAL A 36 10.13 3.75 3.65
CA VAL A 36 10.03 4.24 2.27
C VAL A 36 9.34 5.60 2.23
N ARG A 37 8.23 5.77 2.98
CA ARG A 37 7.50 7.04 3.04
C ARG A 37 8.35 8.18 3.62
N SER A 38 9.24 7.86 4.56
CA SER A 38 10.16 8.81 5.19
C SER A 38 11.44 9.05 4.38
N GLY A 39 11.63 8.38 3.24
CA GLY A 39 12.79 8.56 2.37
C GLY A 39 14.10 7.97 2.92
N ILE A 40 14.04 7.14 3.96
CA ILE A 40 15.22 6.52 4.58
C ILE A 40 15.62 5.19 3.94
N SER A 41 14.73 4.59 3.13
CA SER A 41 14.97 3.31 2.45
C SER A 41 14.31 3.27 1.07
N ALA A 42 14.87 2.47 0.16
CA ALA A 42 14.26 2.16 -1.13
C ALA A 42 13.29 0.96 -1.02
N PRO A 43 12.19 0.93 -1.81
CA PRO A 43 11.24 -0.18 -1.84
C PRO A 43 11.82 -1.35 -2.64
N ILE A 44 12.74 -2.11 -2.02
CA ILE A 44 13.40 -3.25 -2.66
C ILE A 44 12.62 -4.53 -2.37
N GLY A 45 12.19 -5.23 -3.43
CA GLY A 45 11.46 -6.50 -3.32
C GLY A 45 9.97 -6.36 -2.94
N SER A 46 9.45 -5.12 -2.92
CA SER A 46 8.03 -4.79 -2.76
C SER A 46 7.28 -4.76 -4.09
#